data_AF-A0A5Q4E1D8-F1
#
_entry.id   AF-A0A5Q4E1D8-F1
#
_cell.length_a   1.000
_cell.length_b   1.000
_cell.length_c   1.000
_cell.angle_alpha   90.00
_cell.angle_beta   90.00
_cell.angle_gamma   90.00
#
_symmetry.space_group_name_H-M   'P 1'
#
loop_
_entity.id
_entity.type
_entity.pdbx_description
1 polymer ?
#
loop_
_entity_poly.entity_id
_entity_poly.type
_entity_poly.pdbx_seq_one_letter_code
_entity_poly.pdbx_strand_id
1 'polypeptide(L)'
;MVSSAVRSLTPWLPPETAGLSGATASTLGNPVLNHTVCRMVPLAMERPGLERVPAVAIALGQLVKQSLALRSPTGGWPADLPQTPENLAPYLSEETGELLEILAAVEPGLECDRTLVPVPTLVPHLLWMLASSGYEIMRLIEGVQAHIHSPEAQGAAYVIRLVPVLVITVDGASYALDLVTQTDPVPTLYLPESSEIRLLENDLDSQPRPWGDLLTKIAQQVSDHQPGLAALLGDGGQVDILQPWQPWQPATLHLHLHLAEMAVQGQAQPALAASAVPEALYLPPPSWSSTPATTPSFTLDDFASTLVDGPGDATTGVLGDWLTFTDERWVQTLLTTSAQRLIAQHLPQLWSGLAGDLTAEQRSHRETVCNRITYRAADLVQGANGLFKHTFVHEPVLVADLWPRLRWYLAQSSERVMQLLGGVSAQVLPPGLSWQQGSLYLRPLMQLTTPQRSWIVDLSRGRLLPTSPQALPGDAAVDVTDAPWRGQLSVAELATLVDHDLTTFTPAIAALRQGTPIHLHRLDAEAGCQLGQLTLNWCFTL
;
A
#
# COMPACT_ATOMS: atom_id res chain seq x y z
N MET A 1 9.98 -7.04 3.16
CA MET A 1 9.60 -6.24 1.97
C MET A 1 10.73 -5.42 1.36
N VAL A 2 11.43 -4.58 2.12
CA VAL A 2 12.44 -3.68 1.56
C VAL A 2 13.68 -4.42 1.07
N SER A 3 14.24 -5.40 1.81
CA SER A 3 15.45 -6.11 1.35
C SER A 3 15.24 -7.03 0.12
N SER A 4 14.05 -7.61 -0.08
CA SER A 4 13.77 -8.50 -1.23
C SER A 4 13.19 -7.76 -2.44
N ALA A 5 12.38 -6.71 -2.26
CA ALA A 5 11.99 -5.82 -3.37
C ALA A 5 13.19 -5.00 -3.86
N VAL A 6 14.10 -4.59 -2.95
CA VAL A 6 15.41 -4.00 -3.30
C VAL A 6 16.30 -4.98 -4.06
N ARG A 7 16.17 -6.30 -3.85
CA ARG A 7 16.89 -7.32 -4.64
C ARG A 7 16.34 -7.53 -6.05
N SER A 8 15.03 -7.36 -6.27
CA SER A 8 14.46 -7.28 -7.63
C SER A 8 14.65 -5.90 -8.30
N LEU A 9 15.01 -4.88 -7.53
CA LEU A 9 15.28 -3.50 -7.97
C LEU A 9 16.78 -3.13 -7.94
N THR A 10 17.68 -4.10 -7.72
CA THR A 10 19.13 -3.87 -7.79
C THR A 10 19.72 -3.75 -9.20
N PRO A 11 19.07 -4.17 -10.32
CA PRO A 11 19.70 -3.97 -11.62
C PRO A 11 19.70 -2.50 -12.08
N TRP A 12 19.02 -1.57 -11.39
CA TRP A 12 18.76 -0.20 -11.85
C TRP A 12 19.80 0.86 -11.46
N LEU A 13 20.86 0.48 -10.73
CA LEU A 13 21.97 1.39 -10.41
C LEU A 13 23.12 1.19 -11.42
N PRO A 14 23.56 2.23 -12.16
CA PRO A 14 24.71 2.10 -13.05
C PRO A 14 25.99 1.83 -12.23
N PRO A 15 26.87 0.89 -12.66
CA PRO A 15 28.10 0.55 -11.95
C PRO A 15 29.20 1.65 -11.97
N GLU A 16 28.92 2.86 -12.46
CA GLU A 16 29.96 3.85 -12.81
C GLU A 16 30.05 5.11 -11.90
N THR A 17 29.35 5.20 -10.76
CA THR A 17 29.43 6.38 -9.88
C THR A 17 30.63 6.40 -8.90
N ALA A 18 31.73 5.70 -9.22
CA ALA A 18 32.93 5.63 -8.37
C ALA A 18 33.88 6.86 -8.46
N GLY A 19 33.46 7.98 -9.06
CA GLY A 19 34.37 9.07 -9.45
C GLY A 19 34.16 10.46 -8.83
N LEU A 20 33.18 10.67 -7.95
CA LEU A 20 32.90 12.02 -7.40
C LEU A 20 33.56 12.26 -6.04
N SER A 21 34.52 13.18 -6.03
CA SER A 21 35.21 13.67 -4.82
C SER A 21 34.23 14.50 -3.98
N GLY A 22 33.78 13.95 -2.86
CA GLY A 22 32.74 14.53 -1.99
C GLY A 22 31.76 13.48 -1.43
N ALA A 23 31.74 12.27 -1.99
CA ALA A 23 30.98 11.14 -1.45
C ALA A 23 31.75 10.50 -0.28
N THR A 24 31.29 10.71 0.94
CA THR A 24 31.73 9.93 2.10
C THR A 24 31.26 8.48 1.93
N ALA A 25 32.18 7.59 1.54
CA ALA A 25 32.09 6.13 1.63
C ALA A 25 30.68 5.51 1.48
N SER A 26 30.20 5.47 0.23
CA SER A 26 29.05 4.66 -0.17
C SER A 26 29.41 3.18 -0.23
N THR A 27 29.10 2.43 0.83
CA THR A 27 28.69 1.00 0.74
C THR A 27 28.24 0.52 2.12
N LEU A 28 27.02 -0.04 2.19
CA LEU A 28 26.36 -0.61 3.39
C LEU A 28 25.95 0.44 4.45
N GLY A 29 24.82 1.08 4.18
CA GLY A 29 23.93 1.86 5.08
C GLY A 29 24.56 2.44 6.34
N ASN A 30 24.62 3.78 6.41
CA ASN A 30 25.08 4.56 7.56
C ASN A 30 25.07 3.75 8.88
N PRO A 31 26.22 3.19 9.32
CA PRO A 31 26.26 2.20 10.40
C PRO A 31 25.72 2.78 11.71
N VAL A 32 25.71 4.11 11.82
CA VAL A 32 25.07 4.83 12.92
C VAL A 32 23.59 4.51 12.97
N LEU A 33 22.85 4.65 11.86
CA LEU A 33 21.40 4.41 11.82
C LEU A 33 21.05 2.94 12.07
N ASN A 34 21.84 2.01 11.54
CA ASN A 34 21.60 0.58 11.71
C ASN A 34 21.72 0.08 13.17
N HIS A 35 22.44 0.84 14.01
CA HIS A 35 22.61 0.53 15.44
C HIS A 35 21.96 1.56 16.36
N THR A 36 21.21 2.52 15.82
CA THR A 36 20.50 3.53 16.61
C THR A 36 19.18 2.97 17.13
N VAL A 37 18.92 3.19 18.41
CA VAL A 37 17.64 2.89 19.06
C VAL A 37 16.94 4.19 19.40
N CYS A 38 15.67 4.31 19.03
CA CYS A 38 14.82 5.44 19.38
C CYS A 38 13.96 5.08 20.60
N ARG A 39 13.83 6.00 21.53
CA ARG A 39 12.80 6.02 22.56
C ARG A 39 11.78 7.07 22.15
N MET A 40 10.60 6.61 21.76
CA MET A 40 9.53 7.48 21.31
C MET A 40 8.21 7.08 21.93
N VAL A 41 7.27 8.03 22.00
CA VAL A 41 5.86 7.64 22.12
C VAL A 41 5.61 6.69 20.96
N PRO A 42 5.01 5.51 21.19
CA PRO A 42 4.63 4.66 20.09
C PRO A 42 3.97 5.55 19.05
N LEU A 43 4.49 5.53 17.81
CA LEU A 43 3.60 5.79 16.69
C LEU A 43 2.38 4.89 16.96
N ALA A 44 1.15 5.25 16.58
CA ALA A 44 0.01 4.35 16.78
C ALA A 44 0.19 3.10 15.90
N MET A 45 1.21 2.28 16.23
CA MET A 45 1.74 1.13 15.52
C MET A 45 0.74 0.00 15.65
N GLU A 46 0.08 -0.03 16.82
CA GLU A 46 -1.07 -0.86 17.08
C GLU A 46 -2.33 -0.01 16.88
N ARG A 47 -3.26 -0.57 16.10
CA ARG A 47 -4.59 0.01 15.96
C ARG A 47 -5.22 0.15 17.34
N PRO A 48 -5.84 1.29 17.65
CA PRO A 48 -6.35 1.54 18.98
C PRO A 48 -7.35 0.43 19.35
N GLY A 49 -7.02 -0.32 20.40
CA GLY A 49 -7.91 -1.38 20.90
C GLY A 49 -9.28 -0.89 21.37
N LEU A 50 -9.50 0.43 21.40
CA LEU A 50 -10.79 1.05 21.69
C LEU A 50 -11.89 0.61 20.73
N GLU A 51 -11.57 0.32 19.47
CA GLU A 51 -12.51 -0.28 18.51
C GLU A 51 -12.98 -1.68 18.93
N ARG A 52 -12.24 -2.34 19.84
CA ARG A 52 -12.62 -3.64 20.40
C ARG A 52 -13.56 -3.51 21.60
N VAL A 53 -13.76 -2.30 22.12
CA VAL A 53 -14.80 -2.03 23.12
C VAL A 53 -16.16 -2.08 22.41
N PRO A 54 -17.06 -3.04 22.70
CA PRO A 54 -18.27 -3.25 21.90
C PRO A 54 -19.15 -2.02 21.77
N ALA A 55 -19.27 -1.21 22.83
CA ALA A 55 -20.06 0.03 22.81
C ALA A 55 -19.50 1.06 21.82
N VAL A 56 -18.17 1.25 21.80
CA VAL A 56 -17.49 2.14 20.86
C VAL A 56 -17.69 1.65 19.42
N ALA A 57 -17.52 0.35 19.18
CA ALA A 57 -17.71 -0.25 17.87
C ALA A 57 -19.14 -0.05 17.31
N ILE A 58 -20.15 -0.19 18.17
CA ILE A 58 -21.57 0.01 17.81
C ILE A 58 -21.83 1.47 17.44
N ALA A 59 -21.47 2.41 18.31
CA ALA A 59 -21.68 3.84 18.07
C ALA A 59 -20.94 4.32 16.81
N LEU A 60 -19.70 3.85 16.64
CA LEU A 60 -18.92 4.12 15.43
C LEU A 60 -19.62 3.58 14.17
N GLY A 61 -20.17 2.36 14.24
CA GLY A 61 -20.95 1.78 13.14
C GLY A 61 -22.21 2.55 12.79
N GLN A 62 -22.93 3.07 13.79
CA GLN A 62 -24.10 3.93 13.57
C GLN A 62 -23.70 5.25 12.89
N LEU A 63 -22.67 5.92 13.40
CA LEU A 63 -22.15 7.16 12.82
C LEU A 63 -21.72 7.00 11.36
N VAL A 64 -20.96 5.95 11.05
CA VAL A 64 -20.54 5.65 9.67
C VAL A 64 -21.73 5.33 8.79
N LYS A 65 -22.65 4.48 9.25
CA LYS A 65 -23.84 4.11 8.48
C LYS A 65 -24.67 5.35 8.11
N GLN A 66 -24.89 6.25 9.07
CA GLN A 66 -25.63 7.49 8.86
C GLN A 66 -24.90 8.42 7.88
N SER A 67 -23.60 8.60 8.04
CA SER A 67 -22.78 9.41 7.13
C SER A 67 -22.81 8.89 5.70
N LEU A 68 -22.60 7.58 5.50
CA LEU A 68 -22.64 6.95 4.18
C LEU A 68 -24.04 7.03 3.54
N ALA A 69 -25.11 6.96 4.34
CA ALA A 69 -26.48 7.08 3.86
C ALA A 69 -26.79 8.51 3.38
N LEU A 70 -26.42 9.53 4.16
CA LEU A 70 -26.61 10.94 3.80
C LEU A 70 -25.84 11.32 2.52
N ARG A 71 -24.69 10.68 2.31
CA ARG A 71 -23.81 10.96 1.17
C ARG A 71 -24.07 10.10 -0.06
N SER A 72 -24.86 9.04 0.09
CA SER A 72 -25.28 8.23 -1.05
C SER A 72 -26.00 9.10 -2.09
N PRO A 73 -25.73 8.92 -3.40
CA PRO A 73 -26.51 9.56 -4.47
C PRO A 73 -28.02 9.30 -4.35
N THR A 74 -28.40 8.17 -3.73
CA THR A 74 -29.80 7.79 -3.49
C THR A 74 -30.33 8.23 -2.14
N GLY A 75 -29.52 8.90 -1.31
CA GLY A 75 -29.86 9.33 0.06
C GLY A 75 -30.85 10.49 0.14
N GLY A 76 -31.23 11.07 -1.01
CA GLY A 76 -32.17 12.19 -1.06
C GLY A 76 -31.57 13.53 -0.61
N TRP A 77 -30.24 13.64 -0.56
CA TRP A 77 -29.56 14.89 -0.24
C TRP A 77 -29.92 15.98 -1.28
N PRO A 78 -30.27 17.21 -0.87
CA PRO A 78 -30.62 18.27 -1.81
C PRO A 78 -29.47 18.56 -2.78
N ALA A 79 -29.75 18.54 -4.08
CA ALA A 79 -28.74 18.74 -5.12
C ALA A 79 -28.14 20.17 -5.12
N ASP A 80 -28.83 21.14 -4.51
CA ASP A 80 -28.43 22.53 -4.36
C ASP A 80 -27.58 22.80 -3.12
N LEU A 81 -27.50 21.85 -2.18
CA LEU A 81 -26.73 21.99 -0.95
C LEU A 81 -25.43 21.18 -1.04
N PRO A 82 -24.24 21.81 -1.03
CA PRO A 82 -23.00 21.06 -1.06
C PRO A 82 -22.89 20.17 0.18
N GLN A 83 -22.47 18.92 0.00
CA GLN A 83 -22.16 18.02 1.10
C GLN A 83 -20.83 18.44 1.73
N THR A 84 -20.83 19.46 2.59
CA THR A 84 -19.65 19.84 3.39
C THR A 84 -19.79 19.30 4.82
N PRO A 85 -18.69 19.15 5.59
CA PRO A 85 -18.76 18.76 6.99
C PRO A 85 -19.75 19.60 7.80
N GLU A 86 -19.79 20.91 7.55
CA GLU A 86 -20.64 21.88 8.25
C GLU A 86 -22.12 21.65 7.94
N ASN A 87 -22.45 21.29 6.69
CA ASN A 87 -23.82 21.01 6.28
C ASN A 87 -24.30 19.63 6.75
N LEU A 88 -23.39 18.65 6.88
CA LEU A 88 -23.72 17.32 7.41
C LEU A 88 -23.79 17.30 8.95
N ALA A 89 -23.02 18.15 9.64
CA ALA A 89 -22.88 18.13 11.09
C ALA A 89 -24.22 18.12 11.88
N PRO A 90 -25.25 18.91 11.52
CA PRO A 90 -26.54 18.85 12.21
C PRO A 90 -27.19 17.46 12.16
N TYR A 91 -27.03 16.74 11.04
CA TYR A 91 -27.60 15.41 10.80
C TYR A 91 -26.78 14.27 11.40
N LEU A 92 -25.57 14.54 11.87
CA LEU A 92 -24.65 13.59 12.51
C LEU A 92 -24.45 13.89 14.00
N SER A 93 -25.10 14.92 14.53
CA SER A 93 -24.85 15.45 15.87
C SER A 93 -25.22 14.47 16.98
N GLU A 94 -26.31 13.71 16.83
CA GLU A 94 -26.77 12.71 17.80
C GLU A 94 -25.76 11.55 17.92
N GLU A 95 -25.38 10.96 16.80
CA GLU A 95 -24.45 9.83 16.71
C GLU A 95 -23.03 10.24 17.10
N THR A 96 -22.63 11.47 16.77
CA THR A 96 -21.36 12.06 17.22
C THR A 96 -21.35 12.25 18.73
N GLY A 97 -22.45 12.77 19.30
CA GLY A 97 -22.61 12.93 20.73
C GLY A 97 -22.53 11.60 21.46
N GLU A 98 -23.28 10.59 21.00
CA GLU A 98 -23.28 9.23 21.56
C GLU A 98 -21.87 8.62 21.54
N LEU A 99 -21.16 8.70 20.41
CA LEU A 99 -19.77 8.23 20.34
C LEU A 99 -18.89 8.95 21.35
N LEU A 100 -18.93 10.28 21.43
CA LEU A 100 -18.10 11.07 22.34
C LEU A 100 -18.42 10.80 23.82
N GLU A 101 -19.69 10.56 24.17
CA GLU A 101 -20.12 10.17 25.51
C GLU A 101 -19.60 8.79 25.90
N ILE A 102 -19.68 7.81 24.98
CA ILE A 102 -19.14 6.47 25.22
C ILE A 102 -17.62 6.53 25.39
N LEU A 103 -16.92 7.29 24.56
CA LEU A 103 -15.47 7.49 24.70
C LEU A 103 -15.13 8.16 26.04
N ALA A 104 -15.98 9.08 26.54
CA ALA A 104 -15.81 9.69 27.87
C ALA A 104 -15.98 8.71 29.03
N ALA A 105 -16.86 7.72 28.86
CA ALA A 105 -17.19 6.75 29.90
C ALA A 105 -16.15 5.62 30.03
N VAL A 106 -15.36 5.37 29.00
CA VAL A 106 -14.31 4.35 29.06
C VAL A 106 -13.09 4.97 29.76
N GLU A 107 -12.62 4.33 30.83
CA GLU A 107 -11.48 4.87 31.59
C GLU A 107 -10.19 4.87 30.75
N PRO A 108 -9.36 5.93 30.86
CA PRO A 108 -8.08 5.98 30.18
C PRO A 108 -7.10 4.98 30.82
N GLY A 109 -7.13 3.73 30.35
CA GLY A 109 -6.16 2.69 30.72
C GLY A 109 -4.89 2.70 29.87
N LEU A 110 -4.70 3.71 29.01
CA LEU A 110 -3.60 3.78 28.06
C LEU A 110 -2.53 4.76 28.59
N GLU A 111 -1.72 4.30 29.53
CA GLU A 111 -0.40 4.92 29.71
C GLU A 111 0.38 4.69 28.40
N CYS A 112 0.63 5.76 27.65
CA CYS A 112 1.51 5.70 26.48
C CYS A 112 2.96 5.54 26.96
N ASP A 113 3.30 4.32 27.33
CA ASP A 113 4.69 3.97 27.65
C ASP A 113 5.56 4.20 26.42
N ARG A 114 6.62 4.97 26.60
CA ARG A 114 7.62 5.18 25.56
C ARG A 114 8.23 3.83 25.21
N THR A 115 8.15 3.44 23.95
CA THR A 115 8.72 2.18 23.48
C THR A 115 10.13 2.41 22.95
N LEU A 116 11.00 1.42 23.18
CA LEU A 116 12.33 1.36 22.59
C LEU A 116 12.23 0.65 21.25
N VAL A 117 12.49 1.36 20.15
CA VAL A 117 12.37 0.83 18.80
C VAL A 117 13.69 1.06 18.04
N PRO A 118 14.36 0.00 17.56
CA PRO A 118 15.49 0.15 16.65
C PRO A 118 15.05 0.83 15.34
N VAL A 119 15.86 1.75 14.81
CA VAL A 119 15.56 2.44 13.55
C VAL A 119 15.32 1.47 12.38
N PRO A 120 16.08 0.37 12.21
CA PRO A 120 15.80 -0.60 11.16
C PRO A 120 14.41 -1.25 11.26
N THR A 121 13.87 -1.39 12.46
CA THR A 121 12.52 -1.91 12.70
C THR A 121 11.45 -0.88 12.36
N LEU A 122 11.75 0.41 12.44
CA LEU A 122 10.83 1.49 12.03
C LEU A 122 10.64 1.54 10.51
N VAL A 123 11.66 1.19 9.72
CA VAL A 123 11.60 1.30 8.25
C VAL A 123 10.41 0.54 7.63
N PRO A 124 10.25 -0.79 7.83
CA PRO A 124 9.10 -1.51 7.25
C PRO A 124 7.77 -1.01 7.79
N HIS A 125 7.74 -0.55 9.04
CA HIS A 125 6.54 -0.04 9.68
C HIS A 125 6.09 1.31 9.10
N LEU A 126 7.02 2.26 8.94
CA LEU A 126 6.75 3.56 8.32
C LEU A 126 6.30 3.40 6.86
N LEU A 127 6.96 2.51 6.11
CA LEU A 127 6.54 2.18 4.75
C LEU A 127 5.15 1.54 4.70
N TRP A 128 4.83 0.66 5.66
CA TRP A 128 3.48 0.10 5.77
C TRP A 128 2.44 1.18 6.05
N MET A 129 2.67 2.07 7.00
CA MET A 129 1.74 3.16 7.29
C MET A 129 1.55 4.06 6.07
N LEU A 130 2.63 4.42 5.36
CA LEU A 130 2.54 5.18 4.12
C LEU A 130 1.73 4.43 3.04
N ALA A 131 2.11 3.20 2.71
CA ALA A 131 1.45 2.41 1.67
C ALA A 131 -0.01 2.07 2.02
N SER A 132 -0.33 1.87 3.30
CA SER A 132 -1.70 1.58 3.76
C SER A 132 -2.61 2.82 3.78
N SER A 133 -2.06 4.02 3.62
CA SER A 133 -2.81 5.29 3.57
C SER A 133 -3.55 5.51 2.24
N GLY A 134 -3.20 4.75 1.21
CA GLY A 134 -3.83 4.86 -0.10
C GLY A 134 -3.21 3.91 -1.10
N TYR A 135 -4.03 3.38 -1.99
CA TYR A 135 -3.57 2.53 -3.09
C TYR A 135 -2.56 3.25 -3.97
N GLU A 136 -2.79 4.54 -4.18
CA GLU A 136 -2.05 5.42 -5.08
C GLU A 136 -0.71 5.80 -4.48
N ILE A 137 -0.68 5.96 -3.15
CA ILE A 137 0.55 6.15 -2.40
C ILE A 137 1.40 4.88 -2.51
N MET A 138 0.80 3.69 -2.35
CA MET A 138 1.51 2.43 -2.59
C MET A 138 2.03 2.35 -4.04
N ARG A 139 1.20 2.64 -5.05
CA ARG A 139 1.61 2.65 -6.46
C ARG A 139 2.76 3.61 -6.72
N LEU A 140 2.67 4.84 -6.20
CA LEU A 140 3.73 5.82 -6.31
C LEU A 140 5.02 5.35 -5.62
N ILE A 141 4.95 4.67 -4.47
CA ILE A 141 6.13 4.06 -3.82
C ILE A 141 6.72 2.93 -4.68
N GLU A 142 5.89 2.15 -5.38
CA GLU A 142 6.34 1.11 -6.32
C GLU A 142 6.94 1.69 -7.60
N GLY A 143 6.47 2.86 -8.01
CA GLY A 143 6.84 3.56 -9.23
C GLY A 143 5.71 3.49 -10.27
N VAL A 144 5.38 4.63 -10.86
CA VAL A 144 4.31 4.76 -11.86
C VAL A 144 4.82 5.47 -13.10
N GLN A 145 4.20 5.19 -14.24
CA GLN A 145 4.51 5.92 -15.47
C GLN A 145 3.88 7.32 -15.45
N ALA A 146 4.66 8.33 -15.84
CA ALA A 146 4.20 9.70 -15.93
C ALA A 146 4.91 10.46 -17.06
N HIS A 147 4.21 11.44 -17.62
CA HIS A 147 4.85 12.49 -18.39
C HIS A 147 5.28 13.62 -17.46
N ILE A 148 6.54 14.03 -17.59
CA ILE A 148 7.10 15.18 -16.89
C ILE A 148 7.18 16.31 -17.92
N HIS A 149 6.44 17.39 -17.71
CA HIS A 149 6.50 18.56 -18.57
C HIS A 149 7.70 19.40 -18.12
N SER A 150 8.82 19.22 -18.81
CA SER A 150 9.99 20.10 -18.72
C SER A 150 10.06 20.96 -19.97
N PRO A 151 10.50 22.24 -19.89
CA PRO A 151 10.75 23.05 -21.07
C PRO A 151 11.74 22.39 -22.06
N GLU A 152 12.58 21.47 -21.59
CA GLU A 152 13.60 20.79 -22.39
C GLU A 152 13.17 19.41 -22.93
N ALA A 153 12.15 18.77 -22.33
CA ALA A 153 11.72 17.42 -22.68
C ALA A 153 10.22 17.39 -22.98
N GLN A 154 9.87 17.38 -24.27
CA GLN A 154 8.47 17.30 -24.70
C GLN A 154 7.99 15.84 -24.69
N GLY A 155 7.33 15.45 -23.60
CA GLY A 155 6.42 14.31 -23.60
C GLY A 155 7.04 12.92 -23.55
N ALA A 156 8.30 12.78 -23.11
CA ALA A 156 8.81 11.46 -22.77
C ALA A 156 8.05 10.88 -21.56
N ALA A 157 7.82 9.57 -21.58
CA ALA A 157 7.26 8.86 -20.43
C ALA A 157 8.42 8.43 -19.52
N TYR A 158 8.30 8.75 -18.25
CA TYR A 158 9.27 8.41 -17.21
C TYR A 158 8.61 7.53 -16.17
N VAL A 159 9.40 6.71 -15.48
CA VAL A 159 8.95 6.07 -14.25
C VAL A 159 9.28 7.02 -13.11
N ILE A 160 8.27 7.48 -12.38
CA ILE A 160 8.43 8.33 -11.20
C ILE A 160 8.09 7.54 -9.95
N ARG A 161 8.79 7.82 -8.85
CA ARG A 161 8.57 7.13 -7.57
C ARG A 161 8.47 8.11 -6.41
N LEU A 162 7.53 7.87 -5.49
CA LEU A 162 7.52 8.49 -4.18
C LEU A 162 8.72 7.95 -3.37
N VAL A 163 9.54 8.87 -2.90
CA VAL A 163 10.73 8.61 -2.10
C VAL A 163 10.51 9.15 -0.69
N PRO A 164 10.01 8.31 0.23
CA PRO A 164 9.92 8.68 1.64
C PRO A 164 11.32 8.63 2.28
N VAL A 165 11.78 9.76 2.80
CA VAL A 165 13.08 9.94 3.44
C VAL A 165 12.89 10.20 4.92
N LEU A 166 13.42 9.32 5.76
CA LEU A 166 13.45 9.51 7.21
C LEU A 166 14.68 10.35 7.57
N VAL A 167 14.46 11.46 8.25
CA VAL A 167 15.53 12.36 8.71
C VAL A 167 15.55 12.41 10.24
N ILE A 168 16.72 12.17 10.82
CA ILE A 168 16.98 12.28 12.25
C ILE A 168 17.93 13.45 12.47
N THR A 169 17.51 14.43 13.27
CA THR A 169 18.32 15.60 13.63
C THR A 169 18.73 15.55 15.09
N VAL A 170 20.04 15.61 15.36
CA VAL A 170 20.66 15.44 16.68
C VAL A 170 21.75 16.49 16.84
N ASP A 171 21.63 17.39 17.81
CA ASP A 171 22.62 18.45 18.07
C ASP A 171 23.05 19.24 16.79
N GLY A 172 22.12 19.43 15.85
CA GLY A 172 22.35 20.11 14.58
C GLY A 172 22.94 19.25 13.45
N ALA A 173 23.37 18.02 13.74
CA ALA A 173 23.69 17.03 12.72
C ALA A 173 22.41 16.37 12.19
N SER A 174 22.35 16.09 10.89
CA SER A 174 21.19 15.48 10.24
C SER A 174 21.60 14.20 9.52
N TYR A 175 20.85 13.13 9.77
CA TYR A 175 21.03 11.82 9.14
C TYR A 175 19.78 11.48 8.35
N ALA A 176 19.93 11.12 7.09
CA ALA A 176 18.81 10.83 6.20
C ALA A 176 18.87 9.39 5.67
N LEU A 177 17.71 8.77 5.49
CA LEU A 177 17.56 7.41 4.99
C LEU A 177 16.38 7.34 4.02
N ASP A 178 16.62 6.99 2.76
CA ASP A 178 15.54 6.59 1.85
C ASP A 178 14.98 5.27 2.37
N LEU A 179 13.71 5.27 2.79
CA LEU A 179 13.10 4.10 3.43
C LEU A 179 12.98 2.90 2.49
N VAL A 180 12.89 3.12 1.18
CA VAL A 180 12.68 2.04 0.20
C VAL A 180 14.00 1.48 -0.31
N THR A 181 15.02 2.31 -0.54
CA THR A 181 16.34 1.79 -0.95
C THR A 181 17.20 1.39 0.25
N GLN A 182 16.90 1.91 1.43
CA GLN A 182 17.71 1.81 2.65
C GLN A 182 19.14 2.33 2.44
N THR A 183 19.27 3.34 1.59
CA THR A 183 20.53 4.05 1.34
C THR A 183 20.37 5.52 1.66
N ASP A 184 21.49 6.24 1.64
CA ASP A 184 21.44 7.70 1.67
C ASP A 184 20.59 8.19 0.48
N PRO A 185 19.73 9.21 0.68
CA PRO A 185 18.95 9.79 -0.39
C PRO A 185 19.87 10.38 -1.47
N VAL A 186 19.39 10.42 -2.72
CA VAL A 186 20.11 10.99 -3.86
C VAL A 186 19.33 12.20 -4.39
N PRO A 187 19.52 13.40 -3.81
CA PRO A 187 18.69 14.57 -4.12
C PRO A 187 18.73 15.01 -5.59
N THR A 188 19.79 14.68 -6.31
CA THR A 188 19.93 15.00 -7.74
C THR A 188 18.91 14.30 -8.63
N LEU A 189 18.27 13.24 -8.14
CA LEU A 189 17.20 12.52 -8.85
C LEU A 189 15.81 13.08 -8.52
N TYR A 190 15.70 14.00 -7.56
CA TYR A 190 14.41 14.55 -7.15
C TYR A 190 13.92 15.58 -8.15
N LEU A 191 12.65 15.48 -8.48
CA LEU A 191 11.99 16.45 -9.34
C LEU A 191 11.77 17.76 -8.57
N PRO A 192 11.96 18.94 -9.19
CA PRO A 192 11.59 20.22 -8.58
C PRO A 192 10.08 20.31 -8.33
N GLU A 193 9.63 20.86 -7.19
CA GLU A 193 8.19 20.92 -6.82
C GLU A 193 7.28 21.60 -7.85
N SER A 194 7.87 22.48 -8.66
CA SER A 194 7.22 23.20 -9.75
C SER A 194 7.03 22.37 -11.03
N SER A 195 7.62 21.18 -11.13
CA SER A 195 7.48 20.33 -12.32
C SER A 195 6.05 19.81 -12.45
N GLU A 196 5.46 20.01 -13.63
CA GLU A 196 4.12 19.50 -13.92
C GLU A 196 4.21 18.03 -14.36
N ILE A 197 3.51 17.17 -13.63
CA ILE A 197 3.45 15.75 -13.92
C ILE A 197 2.04 15.35 -14.36
N ARG A 198 1.97 14.40 -15.28
CA ARG A 198 0.74 13.75 -15.72
C ARG A 198 0.91 12.25 -15.62
N LEU A 199 0.16 11.60 -14.74
CA LEU A 199 0.21 10.15 -14.57
C LEU A 199 -0.42 9.46 -15.79
N LEU A 200 0.17 8.35 -16.21
CA LEU A 200 -0.22 7.59 -17.41
C LEU A 200 -1.06 6.36 -17.11
N GLU A 201 -1.23 6.01 -15.84
CA GLU A 201 -2.00 4.85 -15.42
C GLU A 201 -3.49 5.20 -15.32
N ASN A 202 -4.36 4.37 -15.92
CA ASN A 202 -5.78 4.66 -16.12
C ASN A 202 -6.57 4.80 -14.80
N ASP A 203 -6.09 4.14 -13.74
CA ASP A 203 -6.66 4.18 -12.40
C ASP A 203 -6.15 5.36 -11.56
N LEU A 204 -5.19 6.13 -12.10
CA LEU A 204 -4.66 7.34 -11.52
C LEU A 204 -5.12 8.59 -12.31
N ASP A 205 -4.89 9.76 -11.71
CA ASP A 205 -5.35 11.07 -12.13
C ASP A 205 -4.44 11.51 -13.28
N SER A 206 -5.00 11.48 -14.47
CA SER A 206 -4.34 11.87 -15.70
C SER A 206 -4.36 13.40 -15.92
N GLN A 207 -4.84 14.19 -14.94
CA GLN A 207 -4.75 15.64 -15.02
C GLN A 207 -3.31 16.11 -14.74
N PRO A 208 -2.75 16.97 -15.60
CA PRO A 208 -1.46 17.60 -15.31
C PRO A 208 -1.59 18.48 -14.08
N ARG A 209 -0.62 18.40 -13.16
CA ARG A 209 -0.52 19.28 -12.00
C ARG A 209 0.93 19.47 -11.55
N PRO A 210 1.25 20.61 -10.93
CA PRO A 210 2.51 20.76 -10.20
C PRO A 210 2.64 19.64 -9.19
N TRP A 211 3.80 18.98 -9.12
CA TRP A 211 3.91 17.88 -8.18
C TRP A 211 3.82 18.38 -6.75
N GLY A 212 4.30 19.58 -6.41
CA GLY A 212 4.21 20.15 -5.05
C GLY A 212 2.80 20.08 -4.46
N ASP A 213 1.79 20.34 -5.30
CA ASP A 213 0.39 20.20 -4.94
C ASP A 213 0.00 18.73 -4.69
N LEU A 214 0.51 17.80 -5.51
CA LEU A 214 0.34 16.37 -5.31
C LEU A 214 0.97 15.89 -4.00
N LEU A 215 2.20 16.28 -3.65
CA LEU A 215 2.80 15.87 -2.37
C LEU A 215 2.10 16.49 -1.18
N THR A 216 1.61 17.73 -1.28
CA THR A 216 0.77 18.33 -0.23
C THR A 216 -0.50 17.51 -0.02
N LYS A 217 -1.16 17.12 -1.12
CA LYS A 217 -2.34 16.26 -1.07
C LYS A 217 -2.03 14.86 -0.52
N ILE A 218 -0.91 14.25 -0.89
CA ILE A 218 -0.45 12.96 -0.35
C ILE A 218 -0.16 13.07 1.14
N ALA A 219 0.57 14.10 1.58
CA ALA A 219 0.88 14.32 3.00
C ALA A 219 -0.41 14.52 3.82
N GLN A 220 -1.39 15.25 3.27
CA GLN A 220 -2.70 15.40 3.89
C GLN A 220 -3.45 14.05 3.96
N GLN A 221 -3.47 13.28 2.87
CA GLN A 221 -4.09 11.95 2.84
C GLN A 221 -3.44 10.99 3.83
N VAL A 222 -2.11 10.95 3.91
CA VAL A 222 -1.39 10.14 4.90
C VAL A 222 -1.73 10.60 6.32
N SER A 223 -1.77 11.90 6.57
CA SER A 223 -2.13 12.42 7.91
C SER A 223 -3.57 12.07 8.31
N ASP A 224 -4.48 11.98 7.34
CA ASP A 224 -5.88 11.59 7.54
C ASP A 224 -6.06 10.08 7.73
N HIS A 225 -5.25 9.25 7.08
CA HIS A 225 -5.33 7.78 7.27
C HIS A 225 -4.43 7.28 8.41
N GLN A 226 -3.38 8.01 8.71
CA GLN A 226 -2.37 7.63 9.70
C GLN A 226 -2.04 8.87 10.53
N PRO A 227 -2.93 9.29 11.45
CA PRO A 227 -2.69 10.44 12.31
C PRO A 227 -1.38 10.34 13.12
N GLY A 228 -0.88 9.12 13.36
CA GLY A 228 0.43 8.90 13.97
C GLY A 228 1.61 9.39 13.12
N LEU A 229 1.47 9.50 11.80
CA LEU A 229 2.48 10.04 10.89
C LEU A 229 2.42 11.56 10.74
N ALA A 230 1.31 12.21 11.12
CA ALA A 230 1.11 13.65 10.90
C ALA A 230 2.22 14.50 11.53
N ALA A 231 2.66 14.15 12.75
CA ALA A 231 3.76 14.85 13.41
C ALA A 231 5.09 14.68 12.68
N LEU A 232 5.36 13.50 12.11
CA LEU A 232 6.60 13.24 11.37
C LEU A 232 6.62 13.96 10.02
N LEU A 233 5.47 14.06 9.34
CA LEU A 233 5.33 14.77 8.06
C LEU A 233 5.35 16.30 8.21
N GLY A 234 5.00 16.82 9.38
CA GLY A 234 5.00 18.26 9.70
C GLY A 234 6.24 18.72 10.45
N ASP A 235 6.03 19.23 11.67
CA ASP A 235 7.07 19.87 12.50
C ASP A 235 8.14 18.91 13.06
N GLY A 236 7.96 17.61 12.86
CA GLY A 236 8.84 16.56 13.37
C GLY A 236 8.41 16.02 14.74
N GLY A 237 8.63 14.71 14.93
CA GLY A 237 8.38 14.03 16.20
C GLY A 237 9.59 14.13 17.13
N GLN A 238 9.38 14.56 18.37
CA GLN A 238 10.42 14.55 19.40
C GLN A 238 10.68 13.12 19.88
N VAL A 239 11.95 12.71 19.83
CA VAL A 239 12.40 11.38 20.26
C VAL A 239 13.67 11.51 21.09
N ASP A 240 13.99 10.50 21.90
CA ASP A 240 15.35 10.35 22.42
C ASP A 240 16.04 9.25 21.62
N ILE A 241 17.29 9.43 21.24
CA ILE A 241 18.07 8.41 20.55
C ILE A 241 19.24 7.91 21.39
N LEU A 242 19.57 6.63 21.22
CA LEU A 242 20.75 6.01 21.78
C LEU A 242 21.63 5.54 20.62
N GLN A 243 22.79 6.19 20.47
CA GLN A 243 23.83 5.75 19.56
C GLN A 243 24.85 4.88 20.31
N PRO A 244 25.55 3.96 19.63
CA PRO A 244 26.61 3.18 20.26
C PRO A 244 27.61 4.08 20.98
N TRP A 245 27.87 3.77 22.26
CA TRP A 245 28.85 4.47 23.11
C TRP A 245 28.50 5.92 23.48
N GLN A 246 27.29 6.38 23.18
CA GLN A 246 26.80 7.71 23.56
C GLN A 246 25.65 7.60 24.57
N PRO A 247 25.44 8.62 25.43
CA PRO A 247 24.24 8.68 26.26
C PRO A 247 22.99 8.92 25.39
N TRP A 248 21.82 8.80 26.00
CA TRP A 248 20.57 9.24 25.39
C TRP A 248 20.64 10.73 25.04
N GLN A 249 20.33 11.06 23.80
CA GLN A 249 20.30 12.44 23.30
C GLN A 249 18.90 12.78 22.78
N PRO A 250 18.41 14.01 23.01
CA PRO A 250 17.19 14.48 22.37
C PRO A 250 17.42 14.62 20.87
N ALA A 251 16.42 14.25 20.07
CA ALA A 251 16.46 14.35 18.64
C ALA A 251 15.07 14.65 18.07
N THR A 252 15.04 15.12 16.83
CA THR A 252 13.79 15.27 16.06
C THR A 252 13.79 14.31 14.88
N LEU A 253 12.69 13.59 14.72
CA LEU A 253 12.43 12.67 13.62
C LEU A 253 11.47 13.32 12.62
N HIS A 254 11.87 13.42 11.35
CA HIS A 254 11.03 13.90 10.26
C HIS A 254 10.88 12.83 9.17
N LEU A 255 9.74 12.83 8.51
CA LEU A 255 9.47 12.03 7.33
C LEU A 255 9.22 12.99 6.17
N HIS A 256 10.19 13.13 5.27
CA HIS A 256 10.02 13.94 4.07
C HIS A 256 9.56 13.06 2.91
N LEU A 257 8.69 13.61 2.08
CA LEU A 257 8.24 12.98 0.85
C LEU A 257 8.88 13.71 -0.32
N HIS A 258 9.46 12.97 -1.25
CA HIS A 258 9.99 13.49 -2.51
C HIS A 258 9.47 12.66 -3.67
N LEU A 259 9.54 13.20 -4.89
CA LEU A 259 9.30 12.45 -6.11
C LEU A 259 10.60 12.36 -6.89
N ALA A 260 11.03 11.15 -7.24
CA ALA A 260 12.25 10.92 -7.99
C ALA A 260 11.95 10.36 -9.38
N GLU A 261 12.71 10.83 -10.37
CA GLU A 261 12.78 10.19 -11.69
C GLU A 261 13.63 8.93 -11.58
N MET A 262 13.09 7.82 -12.10
CA MET A 262 13.82 6.56 -12.19
C MET A 262 14.34 6.39 -13.61
N ALA A 263 15.64 6.13 -13.73
CA ALA A 263 16.27 5.92 -15.02
C ALA A 263 15.56 4.77 -15.76
N VAL A 264 14.91 5.10 -16.88
CA VAL A 264 14.35 4.10 -17.78
C VAL A 264 15.53 3.39 -18.40
N GLN A 265 15.81 2.15 -17.97
CA GLN A 265 16.83 1.33 -18.61
C GLN A 265 16.44 1.15 -20.08
N GLY A 266 17.18 1.86 -20.93
CA GLY A 266 17.18 1.78 -22.38
C GLY A 266 15.95 1.13 -22.97
N GLN A 267 14.87 1.91 -23.16
CA GLN A 267 14.15 1.72 -24.41
C GLN A 267 15.19 1.92 -25.49
N ALA A 268 15.70 0.80 -26.03
CA ALA A 268 16.46 0.80 -27.26
C ALA A 268 15.55 1.45 -28.27
N GLN A 269 15.77 2.75 -28.46
CA GLN A 269 15.07 3.56 -29.43
C GLN A 269 15.14 2.75 -30.72
N PRO A 270 14.00 2.33 -31.31
CA PRO A 270 14.02 1.42 -32.44
C PRO A 270 14.85 2.11 -33.51
N ALA A 271 16.07 1.59 -33.71
CA ALA A 271 16.94 2.07 -34.76
C ALA A 271 16.13 1.88 -36.03
N LEU A 272 15.71 3.00 -36.64
CA LEU A 272 15.05 3.02 -37.93
C LEU A 272 15.86 2.09 -38.85
N ALA A 273 15.29 0.92 -39.14
CA ALA A 273 16.01 -0.15 -39.80
C ALA A 273 16.48 0.32 -41.17
N ALA A 274 17.77 0.57 -41.29
CA ALA A 274 18.42 0.64 -42.59
C ALA A 274 18.39 -0.77 -43.20
N SER A 275 17.79 -0.84 -44.39
CA SER A 275 17.73 -1.97 -45.30
C SER A 275 19.04 -2.77 -45.39
N ALA A 276 18.99 -4.08 -45.13
CA ALA A 276 19.94 -5.05 -45.71
C ALA A 276 19.41 -6.51 -45.65
N VAL A 277 19.18 -7.04 -46.85
CA VAL A 277 19.31 -8.41 -47.41
C VAL A 277 19.57 -9.61 -46.45
N PRO A 278 18.89 -10.77 -46.66
CA PRO A 278 19.17 -12.00 -45.92
C PRO A 278 20.29 -12.81 -46.60
N GLU A 279 21.35 -13.13 -45.86
CA GLU A 279 22.27 -14.20 -46.24
C GLU A 279 22.54 -15.12 -45.04
N ALA A 280 22.07 -16.35 -45.18
CA ALA A 280 22.15 -17.41 -44.19
C ALA A 280 23.52 -18.08 -44.24
N LEU A 281 24.22 -18.21 -43.11
CA LEU A 281 25.26 -19.23 -42.93
C LEU A 281 25.29 -19.78 -41.50
N TYR A 282 25.43 -21.10 -41.46
CA TYR A 282 25.50 -22.03 -40.33
C TYR A 282 26.47 -21.65 -39.21
N LEU A 283 26.09 -21.94 -37.96
CA LEU A 283 27.01 -22.14 -36.83
C LEU A 283 26.60 -23.40 -35.99
N PRO A 284 27.58 -24.10 -35.38
CA PRO A 284 27.42 -25.40 -34.70
C PRO A 284 26.84 -25.26 -33.27
N PRO A 285 26.43 -26.36 -32.59
CA PRO A 285 25.71 -26.26 -31.31
C PRO A 285 26.63 -25.77 -30.18
N PRO A 286 26.13 -24.92 -29.26
CA PRO A 286 26.94 -24.44 -28.15
C PRO A 286 26.96 -25.44 -26.98
N SER A 287 28.15 -25.58 -26.41
CA SER A 287 28.42 -26.11 -25.08
C SER A 287 27.56 -25.43 -24.01
N TRP A 288 27.05 -26.20 -23.05
CA TRP A 288 26.34 -25.70 -21.86
C TRP A 288 27.27 -24.86 -20.98
N SER A 289 27.28 -23.55 -21.22
CA SER A 289 27.69 -22.55 -20.24
C SER A 289 26.50 -22.25 -19.35
N SER A 290 26.59 -22.67 -18.08
CA SER A 290 25.66 -22.31 -17.02
C SER A 290 25.83 -20.82 -16.66
N THR A 291 25.11 -19.96 -17.39
CA THR A 291 24.88 -18.57 -16.99
C THR A 291 23.94 -18.58 -15.77
N PRO A 292 24.23 -17.82 -14.69
CA PRO A 292 23.27 -17.64 -13.61
C PRO A 292 21.98 -17.05 -14.21
N ALA A 293 20.86 -17.74 -14.00
CA ALA A 293 19.55 -17.32 -14.47
C ALA A 293 19.22 -15.96 -13.86
N THR A 294 19.39 -14.90 -14.64
CA THR A 294 18.81 -13.60 -14.35
C THR A 294 17.30 -13.76 -14.35
N THR A 295 16.67 -13.56 -13.20
CA THR A 295 15.21 -13.48 -13.08
C THR A 295 14.72 -12.37 -14.01
N PRO A 296 13.90 -12.68 -15.04
CA PRO A 296 13.42 -11.66 -15.97
C PRO A 296 12.53 -10.65 -15.24
N SER A 297 12.87 -9.37 -15.33
CA SER A 297 12.03 -8.26 -14.88
C SER A 297 10.85 -8.12 -15.83
N PHE A 298 9.63 -8.04 -15.29
CA PHE A 298 8.41 -7.84 -16.04
C PHE A 298 8.41 -6.49 -16.78
N THR A 299 8.18 -6.51 -18.09
CA THR A 299 7.99 -5.30 -18.91
C THR A 299 6.53 -5.14 -19.31
N LEU A 300 6.11 -3.93 -19.69
CA LEU A 300 4.78 -3.70 -20.25
C LEU A 300 4.58 -4.48 -21.57
N ASP A 301 5.66 -4.82 -22.27
CA ASP A 301 5.65 -5.68 -23.45
C ASP A 301 5.34 -7.14 -23.09
N ASP A 302 5.76 -7.64 -21.92
CA ASP A 302 5.30 -8.94 -21.40
C ASP A 302 3.79 -8.92 -21.15
N PHE A 303 3.26 -7.84 -20.58
CA PHE A 303 1.80 -7.66 -20.39
C PHE A 303 1.05 -7.55 -21.73
N ALA A 304 1.57 -6.74 -22.67
CA ALA A 304 1.01 -6.60 -24.00
C ALA A 304 1.05 -7.93 -24.77
N SER A 305 2.11 -8.75 -24.61
CA SER A 305 2.18 -10.08 -25.20
C SER A 305 1.08 -11.01 -24.65
N THR A 306 0.77 -10.95 -23.35
CA THR A 306 -0.37 -11.71 -22.78
C THR A 306 -1.74 -11.23 -23.25
N LEU A 307 -1.84 -10.00 -23.78
CA LEU A 307 -3.06 -9.46 -24.39
C LEU A 307 -3.18 -9.78 -25.89
N VAL A 308 -2.07 -10.12 -26.57
CA VAL A 308 -2.00 -10.23 -28.05
C VAL A 308 -1.86 -11.67 -28.54
N ASP A 309 -1.66 -12.65 -27.65
CA ASP A 309 -1.52 -14.05 -28.08
C ASP A 309 -2.82 -14.63 -28.68
N GLY A 310 -2.65 -15.54 -29.65
CA GLY A 310 -3.71 -15.99 -30.55
C GLY A 310 -4.90 -16.67 -29.86
N PRO A 311 -6.03 -16.81 -30.57
CA PRO A 311 -7.32 -17.32 -30.06
C PRO A 311 -7.31 -18.78 -29.55
N GLY A 312 -6.14 -19.42 -29.47
CA GLY A 312 -5.97 -20.80 -29.01
C GLY A 312 -5.34 -20.94 -27.62
N ASP A 313 -4.85 -19.87 -26.99
CA ASP A 313 -4.11 -20.00 -25.72
C ASP A 313 -5.00 -19.81 -24.48
N ALA A 314 -4.85 -20.70 -23.49
CA ALA A 314 -5.69 -20.75 -22.30
C ALA A 314 -5.46 -19.58 -21.32
N THR A 315 -4.65 -18.60 -21.70
CA THR A 315 -4.26 -17.41 -20.93
C THR A 315 -4.71 -16.09 -21.55
N THR A 316 -5.30 -16.06 -22.75
CA THR A 316 -5.71 -14.81 -23.39
C THR A 316 -7.03 -14.26 -22.83
N GLY A 317 -7.07 -12.94 -22.58
CA GLY A 317 -8.29 -12.13 -22.60
C GLY A 317 -8.79 -11.53 -21.27
N VAL A 318 -8.69 -12.24 -20.14
CA VAL A 318 -9.48 -11.82 -18.95
C VAL A 318 -9.01 -10.51 -18.32
N LEU A 319 -7.74 -10.14 -18.47
CA LEU A 319 -7.23 -8.88 -17.90
C LEU A 319 -7.82 -7.64 -18.61
N GLY A 320 -8.23 -7.79 -19.87
CA GLY A 320 -8.95 -6.76 -20.62
C GLY A 320 -10.46 -6.73 -20.33
N ASP A 321 -11.00 -7.75 -19.67
CA ASP A 321 -12.42 -7.81 -19.34
C ASP A 321 -12.76 -6.87 -18.18
N TRP A 322 -14.01 -6.42 -18.13
CA TRP A 322 -14.54 -5.59 -17.04
C TRP A 322 -15.36 -6.44 -16.08
N LEU A 323 -15.33 -6.10 -14.81
CA LEU A 323 -16.01 -6.82 -13.74
C LEU A 323 -16.90 -5.88 -12.94
N THR A 324 -18.14 -6.32 -12.69
CA THR A 324 -19.05 -5.64 -11.76
C THR A 324 -19.40 -6.58 -10.61
N PHE A 325 -19.27 -6.13 -9.37
CA PHE A 325 -19.74 -6.89 -8.21
C PHE A 325 -21.28 -6.86 -8.17
N THR A 326 -21.91 -8.03 -8.11
CA THR A 326 -23.39 -8.13 -8.03
C THR A 326 -23.89 -8.16 -6.59
N ASP A 327 -23.01 -8.45 -5.64
CA ASP A 327 -23.33 -8.43 -4.21
C ASP A 327 -23.13 -7.02 -3.64
N GLU A 328 -24.22 -6.24 -3.63
CA GLU A 328 -24.24 -4.92 -2.99
C GLU A 328 -23.84 -4.96 -1.51
N ARG A 329 -24.12 -6.07 -0.81
CA ARG A 329 -23.78 -6.20 0.62
C ARG A 329 -22.28 -6.28 0.82
N TRP A 330 -21.58 -6.97 -0.07
CA TRP A 330 -20.11 -7.03 -0.03
C TRP A 330 -19.50 -5.63 -0.18
N VAL A 331 -19.97 -4.88 -1.19
CA VAL A 331 -19.53 -3.49 -1.43
C VAL A 331 -19.82 -2.63 -0.20
N GLN A 332 -21.07 -2.63 0.29
CA GLN A 332 -21.45 -1.86 1.48
C GLN A 332 -20.60 -2.21 2.70
N THR A 333 -20.29 -3.49 2.90
CA THR A 333 -19.46 -3.98 4.00
C THR A 333 -18.03 -3.46 3.89
N LEU A 334 -17.46 -3.48 2.68
CA LEU A 334 -16.14 -2.93 2.44
C LEU A 334 -16.10 -1.43 2.74
N LEU A 335 -17.06 -0.66 2.20
CA LEU A 335 -17.12 0.79 2.41
C LEU A 335 -17.26 1.12 3.90
N THR A 336 -18.21 0.48 4.57
CA THR A 336 -18.46 0.69 6.01
C THR A 336 -17.23 0.37 6.83
N THR A 337 -16.57 -0.76 6.57
CA THR A 337 -15.38 -1.17 7.34
C THR A 337 -14.20 -0.23 7.10
N SER A 338 -13.98 0.22 5.87
CA SER A 338 -12.91 1.18 5.55
C SER A 338 -13.14 2.52 6.25
N ALA A 339 -14.37 3.04 6.24
CA ALA A 339 -14.70 4.29 6.91
C ALA A 339 -14.61 4.18 8.45
N GLN A 340 -15.12 3.08 9.03
CA GLN A 340 -14.97 2.79 10.46
C GLN A 340 -13.49 2.76 10.86
N ARG A 341 -12.64 2.09 10.07
CA ARG A 341 -11.20 2.03 10.35
C ARG A 341 -10.56 3.42 10.36
N LEU A 342 -10.89 4.27 9.40
CA LEU A 342 -10.33 5.62 9.34
C LEU A 342 -10.69 6.42 10.59
N ILE A 343 -11.96 6.42 10.99
CA ILE A 343 -12.40 7.12 12.21
C ILE A 343 -11.76 6.49 13.45
N ALA A 344 -11.65 5.16 13.50
CA ALA A 344 -11.02 4.43 14.60
C ALA A 344 -9.58 4.90 14.84
N GLN A 345 -8.81 5.16 13.78
CA GLN A 345 -7.43 5.65 13.86
C GLN A 345 -7.34 7.05 14.52
N HIS A 346 -8.40 7.85 14.48
CA HIS A 346 -8.46 9.16 15.14
C HIS A 346 -9.03 9.11 16.57
N LEU A 347 -9.51 7.96 17.07
CA LEU A 347 -10.06 7.86 18.43
C LEU A 347 -9.12 8.40 19.51
N PRO A 348 -7.79 8.16 19.49
CA PRO A 348 -6.88 8.73 20.49
C PRO A 348 -6.89 10.27 20.52
N GLN A 349 -7.03 10.92 19.36
CA GLN A 349 -7.14 12.38 19.26
C GLN A 349 -8.48 12.86 19.81
N LEU A 350 -9.57 12.14 19.50
CA LEU A 350 -10.90 12.44 20.03
C LEU A 350 -10.98 12.21 21.53
N TRP A 351 -10.20 11.28 22.06
CA TRP A 351 -10.17 10.92 23.48
C TRP A 351 -9.36 11.90 24.34
N SER A 352 -8.28 12.44 23.78
CA SER A 352 -7.35 13.30 24.51
C SER A 352 -8.08 14.52 25.12
N GLY A 353 -8.02 14.67 26.44
CA GLY A 353 -8.66 15.78 27.18
C GLY A 353 -9.94 15.42 27.94
N LEU A 354 -10.36 14.16 27.98
CA LEU A 354 -11.57 13.69 28.69
C LEU A 354 -11.49 13.68 30.23
N ALA A 355 -10.29 13.81 30.80
CA ALA A 355 -10.09 13.79 32.25
C ALA A 355 -10.43 15.17 32.87
N GLY A 356 -11.73 15.50 32.96
CA GLY A 356 -12.23 16.69 33.63
C GLY A 356 -13.56 17.21 33.09
N ASP A 357 -14.17 18.16 33.80
CA ASP A 357 -15.35 18.90 33.33
C ASP A 357 -14.97 19.73 32.09
N LEU A 358 -15.27 19.19 30.90
CA LEU A 358 -15.05 19.88 29.64
C LEU A 358 -15.94 21.14 29.56
N THR A 359 -15.35 22.24 29.10
CA THR A 359 -16.13 23.45 28.79
C THR A 359 -17.03 23.20 27.57
N ALA A 360 -18.10 23.98 27.44
CA ALA A 360 -18.98 23.90 26.27
C ALA A 360 -18.21 24.11 24.94
N GLU A 361 -17.21 24.98 24.94
CA GLU A 361 -16.33 25.23 23.79
C GLU A 361 -15.49 23.99 23.42
N GLN A 362 -14.92 23.30 24.41
CA GLN A 362 -14.14 22.08 24.17
C GLN A 362 -15.03 20.95 23.62
N ARG A 363 -16.26 20.82 24.11
CA ARG A 363 -17.23 19.85 23.58
C ARG A 363 -17.57 20.15 22.12
N SER A 364 -17.92 21.40 21.81
CA SER A 364 -18.23 21.83 20.44
C SER A 364 -17.04 21.64 19.48
N HIS A 365 -15.82 21.91 19.95
CA HIS A 365 -14.61 21.66 19.16
C HIS A 365 -14.44 20.17 18.85
N ARG A 366 -14.64 19.28 19.84
CA ARG A 366 -14.54 17.83 19.65
C ARG A 366 -15.60 17.29 18.69
N GLU A 367 -16.84 17.75 18.81
CA GLU A 367 -17.91 17.42 17.86
C GLU A 367 -17.53 17.85 16.44
N THR A 368 -17.01 19.07 16.28
CA THR A 368 -16.55 19.59 14.98
C THR A 368 -15.43 18.73 14.39
N VAL A 369 -14.46 18.33 15.21
CA VAL A 369 -13.35 17.45 14.80
C VAL A 369 -13.88 16.07 14.41
N CYS A 370 -14.77 15.47 15.21
CA CYS A 370 -15.38 14.17 14.93
C CYS A 370 -16.19 14.18 13.62
N ASN A 371 -17.03 15.20 13.43
CA ASN A 371 -17.80 15.39 12.19
C ASN A 371 -16.89 15.55 10.97
N ARG A 372 -15.79 16.29 11.09
CA ARG A 372 -14.82 16.47 10.01
C ARG A 372 -14.10 15.16 9.65
N ILE A 373 -13.69 14.38 10.66
CA ILE A 373 -13.08 13.05 10.44
C ILE A 373 -14.09 12.11 9.78
N THR A 374 -15.33 12.08 10.26
CA THR A 374 -16.40 11.24 9.71
C THR A 374 -16.70 11.61 8.26
N TYR A 375 -16.77 12.91 7.96
CA TYR A 375 -16.91 13.40 6.60
C TYR A 375 -15.77 12.92 5.70
N ARG A 376 -14.51 13.08 6.14
CA ARG A 376 -13.33 12.63 5.40
C ARG A 376 -13.34 11.11 5.18
N ALA A 377 -13.70 10.34 6.20
CA ALA A 377 -13.86 8.88 6.11
C ALA A 377 -14.87 8.48 5.03
N ALA A 378 -16.05 9.12 5.02
CA ALA A 378 -17.03 8.88 3.98
C ALA A 378 -16.54 9.38 2.60
N ASP A 379 -15.76 10.46 2.53
CA ASP A 379 -15.30 11.05 1.26
C ASP A 379 -14.26 10.20 0.59
N LEU A 380 -13.31 9.70 1.37
CA LEU A 380 -12.28 8.80 0.89
C LEU A 380 -12.86 7.48 0.38
N VAL A 381 -13.99 7.06 0.95
CA VAL A 381 -14.57 5.75 0.67
C VAL A 381 -15.71 5.81 -0.36
N GLN A 382 -16.44 6.91 -0.50
CA GLN A 382 -17.52 7.07 -1.50
C GLN A 382 -17.18 8.07 -2.62
N GLY A 383 -16.17 8.90 -2.42
CA GLY A 383 -16.05 10.16 -3.14
C GLY A 383 -15.61 10.03 -4.59
N ALA A 384 -16.15 10.94 -5.40
CA ALA A 384 -15.59 11.40 -6.67
C ALA A 384 -14.35 12.33 -6.48
N ASN A 385 -14.04 12.68 -5.22
CA ASN A 385 -13.00 13.64 -4.81
C ASN A 385 -11.79 13.01 -4.10
N GLY A 386 -11.81 11.68 -3.86
CA GLY A 386 -10.55 10.98 -3.63
C GLY A 386 -9.62 11.36 -4.79
N LEU A 387 -8.32 11.59 -4.53
CA LEU A 387 -7.39 11.99 -5.58
C LEU A 387 -7.51 11.09 -6.82
N PHE A 388 -7.98 9.86 -6.62
CA PHE A 388 -8.08 8.80 -7.59
C PHE A 388 -9.31 7.90 -7.24
N LYS A 389 -10.01 7.33 -8.24
CA LYS A 389 -11.31 6.63 -8.08
C LYS A 389 -11.14 5.19 -7.54
N HIS A 390 -11.03 5.00 -6.22
CA HIS A 390 -10.72 3.69 -5.61
C HIS A 390 -11.88 2.76 -5.29
N THR A 391 -13.11 3.17 -5.56
CA THR A 391 -14.26 2.46 -5.04
C THR A 391 -14.68 1.37 -6.02
N PHE A 392 -14.97 0.15 -5.53
CA PHE A 392 -15.57 -0.93 -6.34
C PHE A 392 -17.07 -0.68 -6.60
N VAL A 393 -17.47 0.59 -6.58
CA VAL A 393 -18.85 1.03 -6.39
C VAL A 393 -19.41 1.45 -7.73
N HIS A 394 -20.41 0.71 -8.20
CA HIS A 394 -21.33 1.03 -9.31
C HIS A 394 -20.73 1.20 -10.73
N GLU A 395 -19.42 1.20 -10.90
CA GLU A 395 -18.77 1.18 -12.21
C GLU A 395 -18.11 -0.19 -12.46
N PRO A 396 -18.21 -0.75 -13.69
CA PRO A 396 -17.39 -1.88 -14.09
C PRO A 396 -15.90 -1.53 -13.87
N VAL A 397 -15.15 -2.45 -13.27
CA VAL A 397 -13.71 -2.30 -13.02
C VAL A 397 -12.96 -3.22 -13.96
N LEU A 398 -11.96 -2.70 -14.68
CA LEU A 398 -11.09 -3.53 -15.50
C LEU A 398 -10.37 -4.56 -14.62
N VAL A 399 -10.32 -5.81 -15.03
CA VAL A 399 -9.66 -6.87 -14.23
C VAL A 399 -8.17 -6.54 -14.01
N ALA A 400 -7.51 -5.90 -14.99
CA ALA A 400 -6.15 -5.38 -14.84
C ALA A 400 -6.00 -4.31 -13.74
N ASP A 401 -7.05 -3.55 -13.45
CA ASP A 401 -7.06 -2.51 -12.40
C ASP A 401 -7.56 -3.07 -11.05
N LEU A 402 -8.27 -4.20 -11.07
CA LEU A 402 -8.81 -4.86 -9.88
C LEU A 402 -7.72 -5.57 -9.06
N TRP A 403 -6.85 -6.33 -9.73
CA TRP A 403 -5.83 -7.13 -9.05
C TRP A 403 -4.85 -6.31 -8.17
N PRO A 404 -4.34 -5.13 -8.59
CA PRO A 404 -3.42 -4.36 -7.76
C PRO A 404 -4.17 -3.71 -6.58
N ARG A 405 -5.45 -3.34 -6.74
CA ARG A 405 -6.30 -2.86 -5.64
C ARG A 405 -6.53 -3.95 -4.59
N LEU A 406 -6.85 -5.18 -5.02
CA LEU A 406 -7.00 -6.31 -4.09
C LEU A 406 -5.69 -6.61 -3.34
N ARG A 407 -4.54 -6.55 -4.03
CA ARG A 407 -3.23 -6.65 -3.40
C ARG A 407 -3.02 -5.57 -2.34
N TRP A 408 -3.36 -4.32 -2.65
CA TRP A 408 -3.26 -3.22 -1.69
C TRP A 408 -4.12 -3.47 -0.46
N TYR A 409 -5.39 -3.84 -0.64
CA TYR A 409 -6.27 -4.16 0.50
C TYR A 409 -5.75 -5.31 1.36
N LEU A 410 -5.10 -6.32 0.76
CA LEU A 410 -4.38 -7.35 1.51
C LEU A 410 -3.21 -6.76 2.29
N ALA A 411 -2.34 -5.97 1.66
CA ALA A 411 -1.20 -5.31 2.29
C ALA A 411 -1.62 -4.34 3.42
N GLN A 412 -2.76 -3.67 3.26
CA GLN A 412 -3.33 -2.74 4.22
C GLN A 412 -3.82 -3.44 5.51
N SER A 413 -4.13 -4.74 5.45
CA SER A 413 -4.69 -5.47 6.58
C SER A 413 -3.76 -5.48 7.79
N SER A 414 -2.47 -5.79 7.60
CA SER A 414 -1.47 -5.72 8.65
C SER A 414 -0.06 -5.60 8.06
N GLU A 415 0.87 -5.07 8.86
CA GLU A 415 2.28 -5.04 8.49
C GLU A 415 2.82 -6.45 8.19
N ARG A 416 2.38 -7.46 8.95
CA ARG A 416 2.78 -8.86 8.74
C ARG A 416 2.39 -9.37 7.36
N VAL A 417 1.14 -9.17 6.95
CA VAL A 417 0.67 -9.55 5.62
C VAL A 417 1.48 -8.82 4.56
N MET A 418 1.67 -7.52 4.73
CA MET A 418 2.49 -6.69 3.85
C MET A 418 3.95 -7.18 3.72
N GLN A 419 4.59 -7.53 4.84
CA GLN A 419 5.94 -8.10 4.86
C GLN A 419 6.01 -9.43 4.11
N LEU A 420 5.07 -10.34 4.35
CA LEU A 420 4.99 -11.64 3.66
C LEU A 420 4.74 -11.48 2.16
N LEU A 421 3.89 -10.53 1.74
CA LEU A 421 3.62 -10.29 0.31
C LEU A 421 4.88 -9.97 -0.48
N GLY A 422 5.82 -9.22 0.11
CA GLY A 422 7.09 -8.93 -0.53
C GLY A 422 8.28 -9.68 0.04
N GLY A 423 8.04 -10.82 0.68
CA GLY A 423 9.08 -11.75 1.12
C GLY A 423 9.73 -11.38 2.46
N VAL A 424 9.83 -12.39 3.33
CA VAL A 424 10.60 -12.34 4.58
C VAL A 424 11.70 -13.41 4.54
N SER A 425 12.89 -13.09 5.04
CA SER A 425 13.97 -14.07 5.15
C SER A 425 13.56 -15.15 6.16
N ALA A 426 13.60 -16.41 5.73
CA ALA A 426 13.16 -17.52 6.56
C ALA A 426 13.97 -18.80 6.31
N GLN A 427 13.94 -19.69 7.28
CA GLN A 427 14.28 -21.09 7.11
C GLN A 427 12.98 -21.90 7.10
N VAL A 428 12.84 -22.82 6.16
CA VAL A 428 11.68 -23.70 6.05
C VAL A 428 12.14 -25.16 6.14
N LEU A 429 11.48 -25.95 6.98
CA LEU A 429 11.68 -27.39 7.12
C LEU A 429 10.42 -28.12 6.63
N PRO A 430 10.36 -28.50 5.35
CA PRO A 430 9.29 -29.36 4.86
C PRO A 430 9.38 -30.76 5.49
N PRO A 431 8.26 -31.47 5.66
CA PRO A 431 8.25 -32.83 6.21
C PRO A 431 9.16 -33.77 5.41
N GLY A 432 10.07 -34.45 6.11
CA GLY A 432 11.00 -35.40 5.50
C GLY A 432 12.17 -34.79 4.71
N LEU A 433 12.29 -33.46 4.68
CA LEU A 433 13.42 -32.75 4.06
C LEU A 433 14.30 -32.07 5.12
N SER A 434 15.43 -31.52 4.70
CA SER A 434 16.28 -30.65 5.54
C SER A 434 15.80 -29.21 5.51
N TRP A 435 16.29 -28.39 6.45
CA TRP A 435 16.09 -26.95 6.44
C TRP A 435 16.55 -26.33 5.11
N GLN A 436 15.72 -25.46 4.56
CA GLN A 436 15.95 -24.69 3.34
C GLN A 436 15.92 -23.21 3.70
N GLN A 437 16.99 -22.49 3.39
CA GLN A 437 17.03 -21.04 3.56
C GLN A 437 16.51 -20.35 2.31
N GLY A 438 15.64 -19.37 2.47
CA GLY A 438 15.08 -18.61 1.35
C GLY A 438 14.23 -17.44 1.80
N SER A 439 13.43 -16.91 0.88
CA SER A 439 12.47 -15.83 1.16
C SER A 439 11.08 -16.43 1.19
N LEU A 440 10.42 -16.42 2.34
CA LEU A 440 9.04 -16.85 2.42
C LEU A 440 8.10 -15.76 1.88
N TYR A 441 7.30 -16.11 0.88
CA TYR A 441 6.29 -15.23 0.29
C TYR A 441 4.87 -15.70 0.60
N LEU A 442 3.98 -14.77 0.94
CA LEU A 442 2.53 -14.96 0.80
C LEU A 442 2.17 -14.64 -0.65
N ARG A 443 1.65 -15.63 -1.37
CA ARG A 443 1.23 -15.49 -2.77
C ARG A 443 -0.29 -15.46 -2.89
N PRO A 444 -0.91 -14.28 -2.92
CA PRO A 444 -2.33 -14.11 -3.17
C PRO A 444 -2.72 -14.42 -4.62
N LEU A 445 -3.82 -15.13 -4.78
CA LEU A 445 -4.35 -15.62 -6.05
C LEU A 445 -5.81 -15.19 -6.18
N MET A 446 -6.11 -14.36 -7.16
CA MET A 446 -7.50 -14.07 -7.54
C MET A 446 -7.94 -15.09 -8.58
N GLN A 447 -8.95 -15.88 -8.23
CA GLN A 447 -9.58 -16.83 -9.12
C GLN A 447 -10.90 -16.27 -9.63
N LEU A 448 -11.04 -16.19 -10.94
CA LEU A 448 -12.28 -15.82 -11.61
C LEU A 448 -12.86 -17.08 -12.25
N THR A 449 -14.10 -17.43 -11.93
CA THR A 449 -14.75 -18.64 -12.44
C THR A 449 -16.10 -18.30 -13.07
N THR A 450 -16.30 -18.68 -14.32
CA THR A 450 -17.59 -18.67 -15.03
C THR A 450 -18.00 -20.11 -15.34
N PRO A 451 -19.24 -20.37 -15.84
CA PRO A 451 -19.64 -21.71 -16.24
C PRO A 451 -18.75 -22.34 -17.32
N GLN A 452 -18.03 -21.53 -18.11
CA GLN A 452 -17.21 -21.98 -19.24
C GLN A 452 -15.73 -22.06 -18.93
N ARG A 453 -15.20 -21.22 -18.02
CA ARG A 453 -13.75 -21.08 -17.82
C ARG A 453 -13.41 -20.63 -16.40
N SER A 454 -12.19 -20.96 -15.99
CA SER A 454 -11.60 -20.42 -14.77
C SER A 454 -10.23 -19.82 -15.08
N TRP A 455 -9.94 -18.68 -14.47
CA TRP A 455 -8.66 -17.99 -14.55
C TRP A 455 -8.08 -17.84 -13.16
N ILE A 456 -6.76 -17.90 -13.05
CA ILE A 456 -6.02 -17.63 -11.81
C ILE A 456 -5.07 -16.48 -12.10
N VAL A 457 -5.24 -15.37 -11.39
CA VAL A 457 -4.36 -14.20 -11.46
C VAL A 457 -3.51 -14.17 -10.20
N ASP A 458 -2.20 -14.19 -10.35
CA ASP A 458 -1.25 -13.94 -9.28
C ASP A 458 -1.22 -12.45 -8.94
N LEU A 459 -1.77 -12.07 -7.79
CA LEU A 459 -1.84 -10.66 -7.40
C LEU A 459 -0.46 -10.08 -7.06
N SER A 460 0.57 -10.91 -6.82
CA SER A 460 1.93 -10.40 -6.58
C SER A 460 2.60 -9.91 -7.87
N ARG A 461 2.20 -10.46 -9.03
CA ARG A 461 2.86 -10.20 -10.31
C ARG A 461 1.93 -9.67 -11.40
N GLY A 462 0.62 -9.65 -11.16
CA GLY A 462 -0.38 -9.33 -12.19
C GLY A 462 -0.40 -10.34 -13.34
N ARG A 463 0.08 -11.57 -13.11
CA ARG A 463 0.23 -12.59 -14.18
C ARG A 463 -0.86 -13.63 -14.09
N LEU A 464 -1.39 -14.02 -15.25
CA LEU A 464 -2.24 -15.19 -15.36
C LEU A 464 -1.42 -16.47 -15.18
N LEU A 465 -1.94 -17.38 -14.36
CA LEU A 465 -1.34 -18.68 -14.10
C LEU A 465 -2.18 -19.78 -14.76
N PRO A 466 -1.55 -20.74 -15.46
CA PRO A 466 -2.28 -21.88 -16.01
C PRO A 466 -2.75 -22.83 -14.92
N THR A 467 -2.03 -22.89 -13.80
CA THR A 467 -2.33 -23.74 -12.63
C THR A 467 -1.93 -23.03 -11.34
N SER A 468 -2.52 -23.43 -10.22
CA SER A 468 -2.09 -22.96 -8.90
C SER A 468 -0.60 -23.25 -8.68
N PRO A 469 0.14 -22.33 -8.04
CA PRO A 469 1.54 -22.53 -7.71
C PRO A 469 1.70 -23.66 -6.68
N GLN A 470 2.88 -24.29 -6.66
CA GLN A 470 3.21 -25.31 -5.67
C GLN A 470 3.38 -24.65 -4.29
N ALA A 471 2.37 -24.82 -3.44
CA ALA A 471 2.39 -24.34 -2.06
C ALA A 471 3.32 -25.18 -1.18
N LEU A 472 3.91 -24.55 -0.17
CA LEU A 472 4.53 -25.26 0.95
C LEU A 472 3.48 -26.10 1.69
N PRO A 473 3.83 -27.30 2.17
CA PRO A 473 2.89 -28.14 2.91
C PRO A 473 2.57 -27.50 4.26
N GLY A 474 1.34 -27.66 4.75
CA GLY A 474 0.83 -26.95 5.93
C GLY A 474 1.59 -27.27 7.22
N ASP A 475 2.20 -28.45 7.32
CA ASP A 475 3.02 -28.93 8.42
C ASP A 475 4.52 -28.61 8.26
N ALA A 476 4.93 -27.92 7.19
CA ALA A 476 6.29 -27.38 7.11
C ALA A 476 6.51 -26.36 8.24
N ALA A 477 7.61 -26.50 8.96
CA ALA A 477 7.99 -25.55 9.98
C ALA A 477 8.77 -24.38 9.36
N VAL A 478 8.52 -23.18 9.84
CA VAL A 478 9.07 -21.91 9.35
C VAL A 478 9.68 -21.18 10.54
N ASP A 479 10.93 -20.76 10.36
CA ASP A 479 11.63 -19.87 11.28
C ASP A 479 11.96 -18.56 10.56
N VAL A 480 11.31 -17.47 10.97
CA VAL A 480 11.49 -16.13 10.39
C VAL A 480 12.39 -15.34 11.31
N THR A 481 13.54 -14.88 10.81
CA THR A 481 14.59 -14.26 11.63
C THR A 481 14.23 -12.88 12.15
N ASP A 482 13.30 -12.21 11.49
CA ASP A 482 13.02 -10.79 11.69
C ASP A 482 11.79 -10.59 12.60
N ALA A 483 11.75 -9.49 13.36
CA ALA A 483 10.53 -9.07 14.03
C ALA A 483 9.45 -8.69 12.98
N PRO A 484 8.14 -8.86 13.27
CA PRO A 484 7.51 -9.20 14.55
C PRO A 484 7.23 -10.69 14.75
N TRP A 485 7.85 -11.56 13.94
CA TRP A 485 7.56 -13.00 13.93
C TRP A 485 8.11 -13.65 15.21
N ARG A 486 7.22 -14.19 16.06
CA ARG A 486 7.60 -14.78 17.35
C ARG A 486 7.80 -16.28 17.21
N GLY A 487 9.06 -16.70 17.08
CA GLY A 487 9.45 -18.11 17.12
C GLY A 487 9.06 -18.91 15.88
N GLN A 488 9.27 -20.22 15.98
CA GLN A 488 8.98 -21.17 14.92
C GLN A 488 7.46 -21.37 14.78
N LEU A 489 6.96 -21.27 13.55
CA LEU A 489 5.54 -21.44 13.19
C LEU A 489 5.42 -22.48 12.08
N SER A 490 4.33 -23.23 12.03
CA SER A 490 3.97 -24.01 10.85
C SER A 490 3.36 -23.12 9.76
N VAL A 491 3.39 -23.57 8.50
CA VAL A 491 2.70 -22.89 7.40
C VAL A 491 1.19 -22.77 7.66
N ALA A 492 0.57 -23.74 8.32
CA ALA A 492 -0.84 -23.68 8.72
C ALA A 492 -1.11 -22.61 9.80
N GLU A 493 -0.22 -22.46 10.78
CA GLU A 493 -0.32 -21.37 11.77
C GLU A 493 -0.13 -20.00 11.13
N LEU A 494 0.82 -19.87 10.19
CA LEU A 494 0.99 -18.64 9.41
C LEU A 494 -0.26 -18.30 8.59
N ALA A 495 -0.89 -19.29 7.95
CA ALA A 495 -2.16 -19.09 7.26
C ALA A 495 -3.24 -18.61 8.24
N THR A 496 -3.36 -19.23 9.42
CA THR A 496 -4.32 -18.84 10.45
C THR A 496 -4.10 -17.40 10.95
N LEU A 497 -2.84 -16.97 11.06
CA LEU A 497 -2.50 -15.59 11.41
C LEU A 497 -2.89 -14.59 10.33
N VAL A 498 -2.64 -14.91 9.05
CA VAL A 498 -3.09 -14.10 7.91
C VAL A 498 -4.62 -14.02 7.86
N ASP A 499 -5.30 -15.14 8.08
CA ASP A 499 -6.76 -15.22 8.10
C ASP A 499 -7.36 -14.36 9.21
N HIS A 500 -6.74 -14.40 10.39
CA HIS A 500 -7.11 -13.57 11.53
C HIS A 500 -6.92 -12.09 11.23
N ASP A 501 -5.77 -11.70 10.67
CA ASP A 501 -5.50 -10.30 10.31
C ASP A 501 -6.52 -9.80 9.27
N LEU A 502 -6.82 -10.60 8.24
CA LEU A 502 -7.79 -10.22 7.21
C LEU A 502 -9.22 -10.13 7.77
N THR A 503 -9.65 -11.08 8.60
CA THR A 503 -10.99 -11.05 9.18
C THR A 503 -11.16 -9.90 10.16
N THR A 504 -10.12 -9.59 10.92
CA THR A 504 -10.15 -8.49 11.90
C THR A 504 -10.09 -7.14 11.20
N PHE A 505 -9.22 -7.00 10.22
CA PHE A 505 -8.87 -5.70 9.68
C PHE A 505 -9.55 -5.39 8.36
N THR A 506 -9.76 -6.36 7.48
CA THR A 506 -10.34 -6.21 6.14
C THR A 506 -11.40 -7.30 5.86
N PRO A 507 -12.47 -7.43 6.67
CA PRO A 507 -13.43 -8.54 6.62
C PRO A 507 -14.09 -8.73 5.25
N ALA A 508 -14.37 -7.66 4.51
CA ALA A 508 -14.88 -7.79 3.15
C ALA A 508 -13.89 -8.51 2.21
N ILE A 509 -12.59 -8.26 2.35
CA ILE A 509 -11.55 -8.94 1.58
C ILE A 509 -11.44 -10.41 2.02
N ALA A 510 -11.55 -10.69 3.32
CA ALA A 510 -11.62 -12.05 3.84
C ALA A 510 -12.84 -12.81 3.28
N ALA A 511 -13.98 -12.13 3.11
CA ALA A 511 -15.20 -12.73 2.56
C ALA A 511 -15.03 -13.19 1.10
N LEU A 512 -14.12 -12.58 0.32
CA LEU A 512 -13.82 -13.02 -1.04
C LEU A 512 -13.31 -14.47 -1.10
N ARG A 513 -12.81 -15.05 0.01
CA ARG A 513 -12.44 -16.47 0.06
C ARG A 513 -13.60 -17.42 -0.14
N GLN A 514 -14.81 -16.99 0.23
CA GLN A 514 -16.03 -17.78 0.07
C GLN A 514 -16.58 -17.69 -1.36
N GLY A 515 -15.99 -16.80 -2.16
CA GLY A 515 -16.33 -16.53 -3.53
C GLY A 515 -17.54 -15.59 -3.65
N THR A 516 -17.33 -14.42 -4.22
CA THR A 516 -18.34 -13.37 -4.39
C THR A 516 -18.88 -13.38 -5.81
N PRO A 517 -20.21 -13.33 -6.01
CA PRO A 517 -20.79 -13.31 -7.34
C PRO A 517 -20.46 -12.01 -8.07
N ILE A 518 -20.16 -12.14 -9.35
CA ILE A 518 -19.74 -11.06 -10.24
C ILE A 518 -20.41 -11.18 -11.60
N HIS A 519 -20.48 -10.06 -12.31
CA HIS A 519 -20.73 -10.00 -13.74
C HIS A 519 -19.41 -9.69 -14.45
N LEU A 520 -19.01 -10.58 -15.36
CA LEU A 520 -17.85 -10.41 -16.23
C LEU A 520 -18.33 -9.92 -17.60
N HIS A 521 -17.87 -8.76 -18.02
CA HIS A 521 -18.19 -8.10 -19.28
C HIS A 521 -16.97 -8.23 -20.20
N ARG A 522 -17.09 -9.06 -21.24
CA ARG A 522 -16.01 -9.27 -22.19
C ARG A 522 -15.92 -8.11 -23.19
N LEU A 523 -14.71 -7.73 -23.58
CA LEU A 523 -14.50 -6.72 -24.62
C LEU A 523 -15.04 -7.17 -25.99
N ASP A 524 -15.01 -8.48 -26.24
CA ASP A 524 -15.59 -9.07 -27.45
C ASP A 524 -17.12 -8.97 -27.37
N ALA A 525 -17.69 -8.00 -28.11
CA ALA A 525 -19.11 -7.63 -28.08
C ALA A 525 -20.10 -8.79 -28.28
N GLU A 526 -19.66 -9.93 -28.81
CA GLU A 526 -20.49 -11.11 -29.06
C GLU A 526 -20.73 -11.97 -27.80
N ALA A 527 -19.86 -11.90 -26.79
CA ALA A 527 -19.90 -12.84 -25.66
C ALA A 527 -20.81 -12.40 -24.49
N GLY A 528 -21.31 -11.17 -24.52
CA GLY A 528 -22.25 -10.64 -23.53
C GLY A 528 -21.71 -10.55 -22.10
N CYS A 529 -22.60 -10.18 -21.17
CA CYS A 529 -22.34 -10.21 -19.73
C CYS A 529 -22.53 -11.63 -19.20
N GLN A 530 -21.52 -12.18 -18.52
CA GLN A 530 -21.54 -13.54 -17.95
C GLN A 530 -21.55 -13.48 -16.43
N LEU A 531 -22.40 -14.30 -15.81
CA LEU A 531 -22.35 -14.52 -14.36
C LEU A 531 -21.10 -15.34 -14.02
N GLY A 532 -20.36 -14.92 -13.01
CA GLY A 532 -19.21 -15.62 -12.49
C GLY A 532 -19.07 -15.47 -10.98
N GLN A 533 -17.94 -15.97 -10.48
CA GLN A 533 -17.55 -15.89 -9.08
C GLN A 533 -16.09 -15.43 -9.00
N LEU A 534 -15.81 -14.46 -8.15
CA LEU A 534 -14.47 -14.02 -7.78
C LEU A 534 -14.12 -14.64 -6.43
N THR A 535 -13.05 -15.44 -6.39
CA THR A 535 -12.50 -16.01 -5.15
C THR A 535 -11.10 -15.50 -4.90
N LEU A 536 -10.78 -15.11 -3.67
CA LEU A 536 -9.43 -14.74 -3.27
C LEU A 536 -8.82 -15.84 -2.42
N ASN A 537 -7.75 -16.47 -2.91
CA ASN A 537 -7.01 -17.52 -2.22
C ASN A 537 -5.57 -17.05 -1.95
N TRP A 538 -4.84 -17.76 -1.09
CA TRP A 538 -3.40 -17.53 -0.91
C TRP A 538 -2.69 -18.81 -0.51
N CYS A 539 -1.40 -18.83 -0.79
CA CYS A 539 -0.51 -19.90 -0.38
C CYS A 539 0.86 -19.33 -0.01
N PHE A 540 1.69 -20.14 0.65
CA PHE A 540 3.06 -19.79 0.96
C PHE A 540 4.02 -20.48 -0.01
N THR A 541 5.01 -19.73 -0.50
CA THR A 541 6.09 -20.23 -1.37
C THR A 541 7.44 -19.76 -0.86
N LEU A 542 8.51 -20.52 -1.15
CA LEU A 542 9.90 -20.15 -0.84
C LEU A 542 10.61 -19.52 -2.04
#